data_AF-A0AAD8ZF09-F1
#
_entry.id   AF-A0AAD8ZF09-F1
#
_cell.length_a   1.000
_cell.length_b   1.000
_cell.length_c   1.000
_cell.angle_alpha   90.00
_cell.angle_beta   90.00
_cell.angle_gamma   90.00
#
_symmetry.space_group_name_H-M   'P 1'
#
loop_
_entity.id
_entity.type
_entity.pdbx_description
1 polymer ?
#
loop_
_entity_poly.entity_id
_entity_poly.type
_entity_poly.pdbx_seq_one_letter_code
_entity_poly.pdbx_strand_id
1 'polypeptide(L)'
;PCPNPHGMKSSRVSKRRRALKDEECVGGLPTPVDFKMDNWLYVYVLVGLQLSRSLAYDGSGYWPYGDDEDIRYTGVPWCAPVKVKHGHVSCQAPSGERFKNVLGARCKIHCTRGYELHGSSEVLCMASKQWSGKYTCREVRCPKLVMPSNGGYKCSDGSYFNSRCQFFCSPGYTLQGDRSATCQSSRTWSGGQSVCLDVDPPTIKCPTVKERTAEPGKLSAKVIWDTPEGKDTADGILTDVILKGKPPGTHFPEGNHKQAYSVFDRAGNKATCRFNVRVRVRRCTPLSVPDNGWMKCDSAGDNYGATCEFRCLGGYELRGSAARVCQFNMEWSGLETSCASMSINVGVRSAAELLDQFYEKRRLLIISAPTAANHYYRFQVSNLQHAQCGLDLRHVTVIELVGMYPAQLGRIRHRLIPPGLALQLRLLLQLSQNSFNLVLLDKQGVDKQRYTYPITAAELFSTIDTFPLRTEEAILQKEAVTYTEFHQLMFN
;
A
#
# COMPACT_ATOMS: atom_id res chain seq x y z
N PRO A 1 46.35 -23.15 12.72
CA PRO A 1 46.15 -23.90 11.45
C PRO A 1 45.16 -23.16 10.54
N CYS A 2 45.64 -22.55 9.45
CA CYS A 2 44.80 -22.06 8.36
C CYS A 2 45.18 -22.82 7.07
N PRO A 3 44.23 -23.26 6.24
CA PRO A 3 44.51 -23.69 4.88
C PRO A 3 44.25 -22.55 3.88
N ASN A 4 44.94 -22.61 2.74
CA ASN A 4 44.60 -21.89 1.51
C ASN A 4 45.01 -22.76 0.29
N PRO A 5 44.61 -22.46 -0.95
CA PRO A 5 43.81 -23.38 -1.76
C PRO A 5 44.42 -23.71 -3.13
N HIS A 6 43.87 -24.74 -3.79
CA HIS A 6 43.91 -24.96 -5.24
C HIS A 6 42.52 -24.62 -5.79
N GLY A 7 42.27 -24.10 -7.00
CA GLY A 7 43.05 -23.87 -8.20
C GLY A 7 42.16 -24.14 -9.43
N MET A 8 42.14 -23.21 -10.41
CA MET A 8 41.74 -23.37 -11.84
C MET A 8 40.25 -23.69 -12.16
N LYS A 9 39.62 -23.36 -13.30
CA LYS A 9 39.89 -22.58 -14.54
C LYS A 9 38.57 -22.56 -15.37
N SER A 10 38.43 -21.57 -16.28
CA SER A 10 37.83 -21.67 -17.64
C SER A 10 36.30 -21.88 -17.77
N SER A 11 35.55 -21.46 -18.82
CA SER A 11 35.59 -20.42 -19.87
C SER A 11 34.26 -20.52 -20.67
N ARG A 12 34.00 -19.51 -21.53
CA ARG A 12 33.16 -19.50 -22.77
C ARG A 12 31.63 -19.32 -22.72
N VAL A 13 31.23 -18.13 -23.22
CA VAL A 13 30.48 -17.85 -24.47
C VAL A 13 29.29 -18.76 -24.85
N SER A 14 28.09 -18.18 -25.02
CA SER A 14 27.32 -18.17 -26.29
C SER A 14 25.89 -17.63 -26.12
N LYS A 15 25.41 -16.96 -27.17
CA LYS A 15 24.15 -16.20 -27.36
C LYS A 15 22.96 -17.07 -27.82
N ARG A 16 21.77 -16.43 -27.80
CA ARG A 16 20.52 -16.57 -28.63
C ARG A 16 19.32 -17.05 -27.79
N ARG A 17 18.06 -16.63 -28.00
CA ARG A 17 17.32 -15.96 -29.11
C ARG A 17 15.89 -15.61 -28.59
N ARG A 18 15.26 -14.57 -29.15
CA ARG A 18 13.84 -14.47 -29.63
C ARG A 18 13.59 -13.00 -30.01
N ALA A 19 13.49 -12.63 -31.30
CA ALA A 19 12.44 -12.87 -32.29
C ALA A 19 11.18 -12.01 -32.03
N LEU A 20 10.93 -11.06 -32.95
CA LEU A 20 9.63 -10.70 -33.54
C LEU A 20 9.87 -9.74 -34.72
N LYS A 21 9.31 -10.10 -35.88
CA LYS A 21 9.10 -9.37 -37.15
C LYS A 21 7.59 -9.46 -37.37
N ASP A 22 6.85 -8.36 -37.49
CA ASP A 22 6.63 -7.48 -38.66
C ASP A 22 5.42 -7.88 -39.50
N GLU A 23 4.72 -6.83 -39.97
CA GLU A 23 3.76 -6.73 -41.09
C GLU A 23 2.34 -7.28 -40.93
N GLU A 24 1.29 -6.77 -41.57
CA GLU A 24 0.85 -5.44 -42.04
C GLU A 24 -0.50 -5.65 -42.77
N CYS A 25 -1.19 -4.55 -43.09
CA CYS A 25 -2.20 -4.39 -44.16
C CYS A 25 -3.67 -4.84 -43.91
N VAL A 26 -4.73 -4.20 -44.43
CA VAL A 26 -5.04 -2.87 -45.02
C VAL A 26 -6.57 -2.88 -45.29
N GLY A 27 -7.24 -1.73 -45.10
CA GLY A 27 -8.23 -1.20 -46.05
C GLY A 27 -9.69 -1.68 -46.03
N GLY A 28 -10.61 -0.71 -46.19
CA GLY A 28 -11.77 -0.89 -47.07
C GLY A 28 -13.15 -0.51 -46.53
N LEU A 29 -13.49 0.78 -46.67
CA LEU A 29 -14.84 1.35 -46.84
C LEU A 29 -15.64 0.62 -47.97
N PRO A 30 -17.00 0.66 -48.02
CA PRO A 30 -17.74 1.87 -48.42
C PRO A 30 -19.14 2.11 -47.81
N THR A 31 -19.62 3.32 -48.06
CA THR A 31 -20.98 3.92 -47.94
C THR A 31 -21.98 3.27 -48.94
N PRO A 32 -23.27 3.67 -49.18
CA PRO A 32 -23.92 4.99 -48.93
C PRO A 32 -25.47 5.05 -48.67
N VAL A 33 -25.93 6.32 -48.61
CA VAL A 33 -27.23 6.98 -48.98
C VAL A 33 -28.51 7.01 -48.09
N ASP A 34 -28.80 8.24 -47.64
CA ASP A 34 -30.01 9.08 -47.74
C ASP A 34 -31.41 8.62 -47.23
N PHE A 35 -32.05 9.43 -46.34
CA PHE A 35 -33.14 10.38 -46.70
C PHE A 35 -33.74 11.17 -45.49
N LYS A 36 -33.81 12.50 -45.67
CA LYS A 36 -34.74 13.58 -45.23
C LYS A 36 -35.40 13.68 -43.82
N MET A 37 -35.13 14.85 -43.20
CA MET A 37 -36.03 15.95 -42.77
C MET A 37 -37.46 15.66 -42.29
N ASP A 38 -37.75 16.09 -41.04
CA ASP A 38 -39.07 16.51 -40.54
C ASP A 38 -38.94 17.91 -39.90
N ASN A 39 -39.68 18.90 -40.39
CA ASN A 39 -40.35 19.91 -39.56
C ASN A 39 -41.33 20.75 -40.39
N TRP A 40 -42.63 20.61 -40.15
CA TRP A 40 -43.68 21.51 -40.62
C TRP A 40 -44.34 22.18 -39.42
N LEU A 41 -44.21 23.50 -39.34
CA LEU A 41 -45.05 24.39 -38.53
C LEU A 41 -46.39 24.64 -39.25
N TYR A 42 -47.48 24.67 -38.48
CA TYR A 42 -48.81 25.09 -38.92
C TYR A 42 -49.19 26.40 -38.19
N VAL A 43 -49.35 27.51 -38.92
CA VAL A 43 -50.23 28.66 -38.58
C VAL A 43 -50.55 29.41 -39.88
N TYR A 44 -51.82 29.72 -40.14
CA TYR A 44 -52.45 30.83 -40.91
C TYR A 44 -53.90 30.36 -41.23
N VAL A 45 -55.00 31.12 -41.29
CA VAL A 45 -55.45 32.45 -40.87
C VAL A 45 -56.95 32.55 -41.24
N LEU A 46 -57.70 33.39 -40.51
CA LEU A 46 -58.95 34.13 -40.81
C LEU A 46 -59.90 33.68 -41.95
N VAL A 47 -61.21 33.67 -41.67
CA VAL A 47 -62.26 34.45 -42.40
C VAL A 47 -63.42 34.74 -41.44
N GLY A 48 -63.98 35.96 -41.50
CA GLY A 48 -65.17 36.39 -40.75
C GLY A 48 -66.39 36.74 -41.62
N LEU A 49 -67.40 37.29 -40.91
CA LEU A 49 -68.64 37.97 -41.33
C LEU A 49 -69.82 37.08 -41.77
N GLN A 50 -70.90 37.01 -40.98
CA GLN A 50 -72.10 37.91 -40.88
C GLN A 50 -73.13 37.60 -41.98
N LEU A 51 -74.46 37.64 -41.83
CA LEU A 51 -75.49 38.10 -40.89
C LEU A 51 -76.72 37.23 -41.24
N SER A 52 -77.71 36.96 -40.39
CA SER A 52 -78.87 37.85 -40.17
C SER A 52 -79.98 37.08 -39.44
N ARG A 53 -80.79 37.86 -38.71
CA ARG A 53 -81.93 37.47 -37.86
C ARG A 53 -83.20 37.19 -38.67
N SER A 54 -84.11 36.39 -38.13
CA SER A 54 -85.57 36.62 -37.99
C SER A 54 -86.23 35.33 -37.47
N LEU A 55 -86.88 35.34 -36.31
CA LEU A 55 -88.22 35.85 -35.95
C LEU A 55 -89.38 34.92 -36.37
N ALA A 56 -90.23 34.70 -35.37
CA ALA A 56 -91.40 33.82 -35.30
C ALA A 56 -92.57 34.22 -36.22
N TYR A 57 -93.47 33.26 -36.47
CA TYR A 57 -94.95 33.35 -36.68
C TYR A 57 -95.38 31.89 -36.97
N ASP A 58 -96.20 31.19 -36.18
CA ASP A 58 -97.58 31.34 -35.68
C ASP A 58 -98.68 30.91 -36.67
N GLY A 59 -99.66 30.18 -36.11
CA GLY A 59 -100.85 29.62 -36.76
C GLY A 59 -100.65 28.26 -37.44
N SER A 60 -101.60 27.33 -37.49
CA SER A 60 -102.96 27.15 -36.94
C SER A 60 -103.54 25.99 -37.75
N GLY A 61 -104.14 24.96 -37.15
CA GLY A 61 -104.78 23.93 -37.97
C GLY A 61 -105.27 22.69 -37.23
N TYR A 62 -106.36 22.87 -36.48
CA TYR A 62 -107.54 22.00 -36.40
C TYR A 62 -107.38 20.46 -36.36
N TRP A 63 -107.91 19.88 -35.28
CA TRP A 63 -108.24 18.46 -35.10
C TRP A 63 -109.28 17.98 -36.14
N PRO A 64 -109.32 16.67 -36.47
CA PRO A 64 -110.30 15.85 -35.79
C PRO A 64 -109.79 14.44 -35.42
N TYR A 65 -110.35 13.93 -34.32
CA TYR A 65 -110.29 12.53 -33.93
C TYR A 65 -110.90 11.65 -35.03
N GLY A 66 -110.23 10.54 -35.32
CA GLY A 66 -110.71 9.50 -36.23
C GLY A 66 -109.97 8.21 -35.91
N ASP A 67 -110.57 7.50 -34.95
CA ASP A 67 -110.66 6.06 -34.79
C ASP A 67 -109.40 5.20 -34.81
N ASP A 68 -109.32 4.41 -33.74
CA ASP A 68 -108.46 3.27 -33.52
C ASP A 68 -108.54 2.28 -34.70
N GLU A 69 -107.65 2.45 -35.68
CA GLU A 69 -107.17 1.31 -36.45
C GLU A 69 -105.92 0.75 -35.80
N ASP A 70 -106.09 -0.48 -35.31
CA ASP A 70 -105.07 -1.45 -34.90
C ASP A 70 -104.00 -1.59 -35.99
N ILE A 71 -103.04 -0.65 -36.04
CA ILE A 71 -101.85 -0.78 -36.89
C ILE A 71 -100.97 -1.87 -36.26
N ARG A 72 -101.28 -3.12 -36.62
CA ARG A 72 -100.30 -4.20 -36.58
C ARG A 72 -99.21 -3.84 -37.57
N TYR A 73 -98.17 -3.17 -37.08
CA TYR A 73 -96.93 -2.87 -37.79
C TYR A 73 -96.22 -4.18 -38.14
N THR A 74 -96.65 -4.83 -39.21
CA THR A 74 -96.00 -6.01 -39.76
C THR A 74 -94.70 -5.59 -40.46
N GLY A 75 -93.57 -5.79 -39.77
CA GLY A 75 -92.28 -6.14 -40.40
C GLY A 75 -91.45 -5.04 -41.07
N VAL A 76 -91.85 -3.76 -41.08
CA VAL A 76 -91.05 -2.70 -41.74
C VAL A 76 -89.97 -2.16 -40.79
N PRO A 77 -88.68 -2.09 -41.20
CA PRO A 77 -87.61 -1.54 -40.36
C PRO A 77 -87.88 -0.07 -40.02
N TRP A 78 -87.99 0.25 -38.72
CA TRP A 78 -88.37 1.58 -38.22
C TRP A 78 -87.16 2.44 -37.88
N CYS A 79 -86.14 1.83 -37.28
CA CYS A 79 -84.84 2.47 -37.01
C CYS A 79 -83.77 1.93 -37.95
N ALA A 80 -82.75 2.76 -38.21
CA ALA A 80 -81.56 2.32 -38.95
C ALA A 80 -80.88 1.13 -38.25
N PRO A 81 -80.32 0.15 -38.99
CA PRO A 81 -79.63 -1.00 -38.39
C PRO A 81 -78.50 -0.55 -37.45
N VAL A 82 -78.45 -1.14 -36.26
CA VAL A 82 -77.39 -0.89 -35.28
C VAL A 82 -76.07 -1.42 -35.82
N LYS A 83 -75.13 -0.51 -36.13
CA LYS A 83 -73.76 -0.84 -36.55
C LYS A 83 -72.81 -0.51 -35.41
N VAL A 84 -72.30 -1.54 -34.74
CA VAL A 84 -71.32 -1.40 -33.65
C VAL A 84 -69.93 -1.71 -34.22
N LYS A 85 -69.00 -0.75 -34.16
CA LYS A 85 -67.59 -1.00 -34.49
C LYS A 85 -66.92 -1.70 -33.30
N HIS A 86 -66.19 -2.80 -33.54
CA HIS A 86 -65.54 -3.60 -32.50
C HIS A 86 -66.51 -4.14 -31.42
N GLY A 87 -67.65 -4.64 -31.87
CA GLY A 87 -68.70 -5.19 -31.01
C GLY A 87 -69.75 -5.95 -31.81
N HIS A 88 -70.64 -6.64 -31.10
CA HIS A 88 -71.84 -7.26 -31.65
C HIS A 88 -73.07 -6.78 -30.88
N VAL A 89 -74.23 -6.87 -31.53
CA VAL A 89 -75.50 -6.42 -30.97
C VAL A 89 -76.50 -7.57 -30.96
N SER A 90 -77.18 -7.75 -29.83
CA SER A 90 -78.27 -8.72 -29.66
C SER A 90 -79.58 -7.95 -29.53
N CYS A 91 -80.38 -7.97 -30.60
CA CYS A 91 -81.66 -7.25 -30.66
C CYS A 91 -82.82 -8.22 -30.49
N GLN A 92 -83.77 -7.84 -29.64
CA GLN A 92 -85.01 -8.55 -29.39
C GLN A 92 -86.20 -7.67 -29.78
N ALA A 93 -87.03 -8.17 -30.70
CA ALA A 93 -88.29 -7.54 -31.08
C ALA A 93 -89.37 -7.81 -30.02
N PRO A 94 -90.34 -6.89 -29.81
CA PRO A 94 -91.44 -7.10 -28.85
C PRO A 94 -92.29 -8.35 -29.15
N SER A 95 -92.40 -8.74 -30.42
CA SER A 95 -93.19 -9.89 -30.90
C SER A 95 -92.39 -11.19 -31.11
N GLY A 96 -91.09 -11.21 -30.82
CA GLY A 96 -90.25 -12.42 -30.93
C GLY A 96 -89.80 -12.84 -32.35
N GLU A 97 -90.10 -12.06 -33.39
CA GLU A 97 -89.81 -12.44 -34.79
C GLU A 97 -88.52 -11.85 -35.40
N ARG A 98 -88.21 -12.28 -36.64
CA ARG A 98 -86.97 -12.08 -37.44
C ARG A 98 -86.44 -10.64 -37.62
N PHE A 99 -87.18 -9.61 -37.24
CA PHE A 99 -86.86 -8.21 -37.54
C PHE A 99 -86.15 -7.51 -36.36
N LYS A 100 -84.90 -7.06 -36.56
CA LYS A 100 -84.01 -6.58 -35.48
C LYS A 100 -84.13 -5.08 -35.15
N ASN A 101 -84.95 -4.33 -35.88
CA ASN A 101 -84.96 -2.87 -35.86
C ASN A 101 -86.36 -2.26 -36.09
N VAL A 102 -87.39 -2.94 -35.55
CA VAL A 102 -88.79 -2.47 -35.47
C VAL A 102 -89.00 -1.51 -34.30
N LEU A 103 -90.10 -0.74 -34.32
CA LEU A 103 -90.49 0.15 -33.22
C LEU A 103 -90.58 -0.63 -31.90
N GLY A 104 -89.96 -0.11 -30.83
CA GLY A 104 -89.90 -0.80 -29.54
C GLY A 104 -88.90 -1.96 -29.43
N ALA A 105 -88.13 -2.27 -30.49
CA ALA A 105 -87.05 -3.25 -30.41
C ALA A 105 -85.97 -2.84 -29.41
N ARG A 106 -85.53 -3.79 -28.58
CA ARG A 106 -84.52 -3.62 -27.54
C ARG A 106 -83.22 -4.28 -27.98
N CYS A 107 -82.17 -3.49 -28.16
CA CYS A 107 -80.86 -3.97 -28.59
C CYS A 107 -79.85 -3.83 -27.47
N LYS A 108 -79.31 -4.96 -27.00
CA LYS A 108 -78.19 -5.03 -26.07
C LYS A 108 -76.88 -4.99 -26.83
N ILE A 109 -75.96 -4.17 -26.34
CA ILE A 109 -74.70 -3.89 -27.02
C ILE A 109 -73.56 -4.58 -26.27
N HIS A 110 -72.81 -5.42 -27.00
CA HIS A 110 -71.68 -6.17 -26.46
C HIS A 110 -70.40 -5.79 -27.21
N CYS A 111 -69.43 -5.21 -26.52
CA CYS A 111 -68.13 -4.90 -27.12
C CYS A 111 -67.23 -6.14 -27.19
N THR A 112 -66.37 -6.22 -28.21
CA THR A 112 -65.36 -7.29 -28.30
C THR A 112 -64.33 -7.14 -27.18
N ARG A 113 -63.69 -8.24 -26.76
CA ARG A 113 -62.67 -8.22 -25.71
C ARG A 113 -61.58 -7.18 -26.05
N GLY A 114 -61.26 -6.31 -25.09
CA GLY A 114 -60.34 -5.19 -25.29
C GLY A 114 -61.00 -3.87 -25.67
N TYR A 115 -62.31 -3.87 -25.91
CA TYR A 115 -63.12 -2.68 -26.10
C TYR A 115 -64.17 -2.60 -25.00
N GLU A 116 -64.48 -1.37 -24.62
CA GLU A 116 -65.42 -1.06 -23.57
C GLU A 116 -66.52 -0.15 -24.08
N LEU A 117 -67.71 -0.41 -23.56
CA LEU A 117 -68.89 0.33 -23.90
C LEU A 117 -68.89 1.71 -23.22
N HIS A 118 -68.99 2.74 -24.05
CA HIS A 118 -69.22 4.11 -23.62
C HIS A 118 -70.60 4.58 -24.10
N GLY A 119 -71.48 4.95 -23.16
CA GLY A 119 -72.88 5.31 -23.44
C GLY A 119 -73.86 4.22 -22.99
N SER A 120 -74.98 4.08 -23.67
CA SER A 120 -76.05 3.15 -23.26
C SER A 120 -75.71 1.69 -23.59
N SER A 121 -75.87 0.78 -22.62
CA SER A 121 -75.71 -0.69 -22.78
C SER A 121 -76.88 -1.36 -23.47
N GLU A 122 -78.00 -0.65 -23.49
CA GLU A 122 -79.21 -1.07 -24.13
C GLU A 122 -79.88 0.13 -24.78
N VAL A 123 -80.30 -0.03 -26.03
CA VAL A 123 -80.98 1.01 -26.80
C VAL A 123 -82.32 0.52 -27.30
N LEU A 124 -83.31 1.42 -27.27
CA LEU A 124 -84.67 1.19 -27.70
C LEU A 124 -84.95 1.98 -28.98
N CYS A 125 -85.61 1.36 -29.97
CA CYS A 125 -86.07 2.08 -31.16
C CYS A 125 -87.30 2.92 -30.82
N MET A 126 -87.15 4.25 -30.86
CA MET A 126 -88.19 5.21 -30.49
C MET A 126 -89.08 5.58 -31.69
N ALA A 127 -90.26 6.15 -31.40
CA ALA A 127 -91.20 6.65 -32.43
C ALA A 127 -90.56 7.72 -33.34
N SER A 128 -89.55 8.44 -32.84
CA SER A 128 -88.74 9.42 -33.58
C SER A 128 -87.81 8.82 -34.65
N LYS A 129 -87.86 7.50 -34.90
CA LYS A 129 -86.97 6.76 -35.81
C LYS A 129 -85.49 6.81 -35.42
N GLN A 130 -85.20 7.14 -34.17
CA GLN A 130 -83.86 7.16 -33.59
C GLN A 130 -83.76 6.18 -32.42
N TRP A 131 -82.55 5.71 -32.15
CA TRP A 131 -82.24 4.90 -30.98
C TRP A 131 -82.19 5.78 -29.71
N SER A 132 -82.66 5.25 -28.59
CA SER A 132 -82.80 5.98 -27.31
C SER A 132 -81.50 6.51 -26.71
N GLY A 133 -80.36 6.03 -27.16
CA GLY A 133 -79.06 6.42 -26.63
C GLY A 133 -77.96 6.31 -27.68
N LYS A 134 -76.88 7.06 -27.44
CA LYS A 134 -75.62 6.90 -28.18
C LYS A 134 -74.80 5.80 -27.52
N TYR A 135 -74.15 5.00 -28.34
CA TYR A 135 -73.30 3.90 -27.90
C TYR A 135 -72.01 3.92 -28.73
N THR A 136 -70.90 3.61 -28.08
CA THR A 136 -69.61 3.47 -28.77
C THR A 136 -68.73 2.49 -28.00
N CYS A 137 -68.23 1.46 -28.68
CA CYS A 137 -67.17 0.62 -28.13
C CYS A 137 -65.83 1.34 -28.37
N ARG A 138 -65.21 1.81 -27.29
CA ARG A 138 -63.88 2.44 -27.32
C ARG A 138 -62.86 1.45 -26.82
N GLU A 139 -61.67 1.47 -27.40
CA GLU A 139 -60.59 0.59 -26.97
C GLU A 139 -60.20 0.88 -25.51
N VAL A 140 -59.98 -0.19 -24.75
CA VAL A 140 -59.56 -0.13 -23.35
C VAL A 140 -58.19 0.54 -23.27
N ARG A 141 -58.06 1.51 -22.36
CA ARG A 141 -56.80 2.18 -22.05
C ARG A 141 -56.43 1.95 -20.59
N CYS A 142 -55.24 1.41 -20.37
CA CYS A 142 -54.68 1.26 -19.03
C CYS A 142 -54.14 2.60 -18.49
N PRO A 143 -54.03 2.76 -17.16
CA PRO A 143 -53.38 3.92 -16.56
C PRO A 143 -51.95 4.10 -17.08
N LYS A 144 -51.47 5.35 -17.13
CA LYS A 144 -50.09 5.64 -17.51
C LYS A 144 -49.14 5.04 -16.46
N LEU A 145 -48.18 4.24 -16.89
CA LEU A 145 -47.16 3.67 -16.01
C LEU A 145 -46.29 4.77 -15.42
N VAL A 146 -45.86 4.58 -14.17
CA VAL A 146 -44.87 5.44 -13.52
C VAL A 146 -43.49 5.06 -14.05
N MET A 147 -42.71 6.07 -14.44
CA MET A 147 -41.35 5.85 -14.94
C MET A 147 -40.44 5.41 -13.78
N PRO A 148 -39.67 4.31 -13.92
CA PRO A 148 -38.69 3.92 -12.91
C PRO A 148 -37.64 5.01 -12.72
N SER A 149 -37.24 5.30 -11.48
CA SER A 149 -36.06 6.14 -11.21
C SER A 149 -34.82 5.49 -11.83
N ASN A 150 -33.95 6.26 -12.49
CA ASN A 150 -32.76 5.76 -13.18
C ASN A 150 -33.04 4.69 -14.26
N GLY A 151 -34.20 4.81 -14.91
CA GLY A 151 -34.59 3.92 -16.00
C GLY A 151 -35.75 4.49 -16.81
N GLY A 152 -36.37 3.62 -17.59
CA GLY A 152 -37.48 3.96 -18.47
C GLY A 152 -38.25 2.74 -18.93
N TYR A 153 -39.26 2.97 -19.76
CA TYR A 153 -39.99 1.90 -20.41
C TYR A 153 -40.36 2.28 -21.84
N LYS A 154 -40.45 1.28 -22.71
CA LYS A 154 -40.85 1.43 -24.10
C LYS A 154 -42.05 0.53 -24.38
N CYS A 155 -43.14 1.13 -24.82
CA CYS A 155 -44.39 0.43 -25.15
C CYS A 155 -44.55 0.25 -26.66
N SER A 156 -45.17 -0.86 -27.07
CA SER A 156 -45.49 -1.11 -28.48
C SER A 156 -46.60 -0.20 -28.99
N ASP A 157 -47.63 0.06 -28.18
CA ASP A 157 -48.79 0.86 -28.57
C ASP A 157 -49.34 1.65 -27.37
N GLY A 158 -48.50 2.53 -26.81
CA GLY A 158 -48.87 3.37 -25.66
C GLY A 158 -49.50 2.59 -24.50
N SER A 159 -50.69 3.02 -24.07
CA SER A 159 -51.46 2.38 -23.00
C SER A 159 -52.71 1.64 -23.50
N TYR A 160 -52.79 1.28 -24.78
CA TYR A 160 -53.95 0.57 -25.35
C TYR A 160 -53.95 -0.92 -24.99
N PHE A 161 -55.10 -1.56 -25.16
CA PHE A 161 -55.28 -2.99 -24.93
C PHE A 161 -54.24 -3.83 -25.68
N ASN A 162 -53.70 -4.87 -25.04
CA ASN A 162 -52.60 -5.69 -25.56
C ASN A 162 -51.27 -4.97 -25.82
N SER A 163 -51.15 -3.66 -25.56
CA SER A 163 -49.86 -2.97 -25.59
C SER A 163 -48.90 -3.61 -24.59
N ARG A 164 -47.69 -3.95 -25.04
CA ARG A 164 -46.62 -4.51 -24.22
C ARG A 164 -45.57 -3.44 -23.99
N CYS A 165 -45.34 -3.10 -22.72
CA CYS A 165 -44.30 -2.19 -22.28
C CYS A 165 -43.13 -2.98 -21.70
N GLN A 166 -41.93 -2.79 -22.24
CA GLN A 166 -40.69 -3.33 -21.68
C GLN A 166 -39.98 -2.28 -20.85
N PHE A 167 -39.55 -2.65 -19.64
CA PHE A 167 -38.77 -1.80 -18.76
C PHE A 167 -37.28 -1.97 -19.03
N PHE A 168 -36.53 -0.89 -18.88
CA PHE A 168 -35.07 -0.87 -18.99
C PHE A 168 -34.48 0.08 -17.96
N CYS A 169 -33.25 -0.19 -17.53
CA CYS A 169 -32.52 0.65 -16.59
C CYS A 169 -31.36 1.35 -17.30
N SER A 170 -30.94 2.50 -16.76
CA SER A 170 -29.72 3.18 -17.17
C SER A 170 -28.49 2.30 -16.86
N PRO A 171 -27.33 2.53 -17.52
CA PRO A 171 -26.09 1.82 -17.20
C PRO A 171 -25.76 1.88 -15.71
N GLY A 172 -25.26 0.78 -15.13
CA GLY A 172 -24.96 0.65 -13.69
C GLY A 172 -26.17 0.34 -12.80
N TYR A 173 -27.39 0.31 -13.36
CA TYR A 173 -28.59 -0.06 -12.61
C TYR A 173 -29.18 -1.37 -13.13
N THR A 174 -29.66 -2.22 -12.21
CA THR A 174 -30.37 -3.47 -12.53
C THR A 174 -31.85 -3.36 -12.21
N LEU A 175 -32.66 -3.98 -13.06
CA LEU A 175 -34.12 -3.98 -12.93
C LEU A 175 -34.56 -5.01 -11.88
N GLN A 176 -35.25 -4.55 -10.85
CA GLN A 176 -35.92 -5.41 -9.88
C GLN A 176 -37.45 -5.34 -10.07
N GLY A 177 -38.06 -6.52 -10.28
CA GLY A 177 -39.49 -6.67 -10.56
C GLY A 177 -39.77 -7.24 -11.94
N ASP A 178 -40.94 -6.92 -12.49
CA ASP A 178 -41.36 -7.41 -13.80
C ASP A 178 -40.59 -6.74 -14.94
N ARG A 179 -40.11 -7.55 -15.89
CA ARG A 179 -39.39 -7.04 -17.08
C ARG A 179 -40.30 -6.43 -18.14
N SER A 180 -41.59 -6.76 -18.09
CA SER A 180 -42.58 -6.22 -19.01
C SER A 180 -43.98 -6.25 -18.42
N ALA A 181 -44.80 -5.27 -18.80
CA ALA A 181 -46.21 -5.19 -18.46
C ALA A 181 -47.06 -5.18 -19.73
N THR A 182 -48.18 -5.91 -19.74
CA THR A 182 -49.14 -5.93 -20.85
C THR A 182 -50.50 -5.41 -20.39
N CYS A 183 -51.14 -4.52 -21.16
CA CYS A 183 -52.44 -3.95 -20.79
C CYS A 183 -53.56 -4.97 -21.01
N GLN A 184 -54.29 -5.30 -19.94
CA GLN A 184 -55.35 -6.30 -19.94
C GLN A 184 -56.73 -5.68 -20.20
N SER A 185 -57.70 -6.51 -20.56
CA SER A 185 -59.09 -6.07 -20.81
C SER A 185 -59.79 -5.55 -19.55
N SER A 186 -59.26 -5.82 -18.36
CA SER A 186 -59.69 -5.31 -17.06
C SER A 186 -59.22 -3.88 -16.77
N ARG A 187 -58.58 -3.21 -17.73
CA ARG A 187 -57.90 -1.91 -17.57
C ARG A 187 -56.74 -1.92 -16.58
N THR A 188 -56.16 -3.08 -16.30
CA THR A 188 -55.02 -3.28 -15.42
C THR A 188 -53.80 -3.77 -16.20
N TRP A 189 -52.61 -3.44 -15.73
CA TRP A 189 -51.37 -3.99 -16.27
C TRP A 189 -51.12 -5.39 -15.69
N SER A 190 -50.64 -6.31 -16.52
CA SER A 190 -50.33 -7.69 -16.12
C SER A 190 -49.11 -7.83 -15.19
N GLY A 191 -48.27 -6.79 -15.14
CA GLY A 191 -47.06 -6.73 -14.33
C GLY A 191 -47.06 -5.49 -13.45
N GLY A 192 -46.38 -5.58 -12.30
CA GLY A 192 -46.26 -4.53 -11.31
C GLY A 192 -45.24 -3.44 -11.68
N GLN A 193 -45.05 -2.51 -10.75
CA GLN A 193 -44.04 -1.46 -10.87
C GLN A 193 -42.65 -2.05 -10.65
N SER A 194 -41.74 -1.83 -11.60
CA SER A 194 -40.33 -2.20 -11.49
C SER A 194 -39.49 -1.01 -11.03
N VAL A 195 -38.45 -1.26 -10.24
CA VAL A 195 -37.49 -0.25 -9.78
C VAL A 195 -36.10 -0.60 -10.30
N CYS A 196 -35.32 0.41 -10.68
CA CYS A 196 -33.92 0.24 -11.04
C CYS A 196 -33.06 0.53 -9.80
N LEU A 197 -32.32 -0.48 -9.33
CA LEU A 197 -31.42 -0.36 -8.20
C LEU A 197 -29.97 -0.48 -8.67
N ASP A 198 -29.12 0.33 -8.08
CA ASP A 198 -27.68 0.18 -8.23
C ASP A 198 -27.20 -0.92 -7.26
N VAL A 199 -26.65 -1.97 -7.84
CA VAL A 199 -26.10 -3.14 -7.12
C VAL A 199 -24.64 -3.37 -7.50
N ASP A 200 -24.12 -2.61 -8.45
CA ASP A 200 -22.79 -2.82 -9.01
C ASP A 200 -21.78 -2.07 -8.12
N PRO A 201 -20.76 -2.74 -7.58
CA PRO A 201 -19.78 -2.06 -6.75
C PRO A 201 -18.93 -1.08 -7.58
N PRO A 202 -18.49 0.05 -6.98
CA PRO A 202 -17.67 1.01 -7.68
C PRO A 202 -16.32 0.42 -8.12
N THR A 203 -15.75 0.92 -9.21
CA THR A 203 -14.44 0.45 -9.67
C THR A 203 -13.33 1.33 -9.09
N ILE A 204 -12.34 0.74 -8.40
CA ILE A 204 -11.18 1.44 -7.82
C ILE A 204 -9.87 0.98 -8.46
N LYS A 205 -9.03 1.93 -8.88
CA LYS A 205 -7.69 1.62 -9.43
C LYS A 205 -6.67 1.56 -8.30
N CYS A 206 -6.07 0.39 -8.11
CA CYS A 206 -5.05 0.21 -7.09
C CYS A 206 -3.70 0.82 -7.47
N PRO A 207 -2.99 1.47 -6.54
CA PRO A 207 -1.63 1.92 -6.78
C PRO A 207 -0.70 0.72 -6.92
N THR A 208 0.22 0.78 -7.89
CA THR A 208 1.31 -0.20 -8.05
C THR A 208 2.46 0.18 -7.11
N VAL A 209 2.25 0.01 -5.81
CA VAL A 209 3.25 0.49 -4.84
C VAL A 209 4.60 -0.19 -5.04
N LYS A 210 5.60 0.67 -5.20
CA LYS A 210 7.01 0.35 -5.41
C LYS A 210 7.66 -0.10 -4.10
N GLU A 211 8.55 -1.08 -4.18
CA GLU A 211 9.47 -1.38 -3.09
C GLU A 211 10.29 -0.11 -2.75
N ARG A 212 10.51 0.16 -1.46
CA ARG A 212 11.35 1.27 -1.00
C ARG A 212 12.50 0.75 -0.14
N THR A 213 13.68 1.31 -0.35
CA THR A 213 14.86 1.03 0.46
C THR A 213 14.97 2.08 1.55
N ALA A 214 15.37 1.68 2.75
CA ALA A 214 15.64 2.60 3.85
C ALA A 214 16.80 3.56 3.52
N GLU A 215 16.73 4.77 4.06
CA GLU A 215 17.80 5.77 3.98
C GLU A 215 19.05 5.33 4.79
N PRO A 216 20.24 5.90 4.52
CA PRO A 216 21.44 5.58 5.28
C PRO A 216 21.24 5.79 6.78
N GLY A 217 21.67 4.82 7.61
CA GLY A 217 21.56 4.89 9.07
C GLY A 217 20.14 4.69 9.62
N LYS A 218 19.15 4.37 8.78
CA LYS A 218 17.75 4.18 9.22
C LYS A 218 17.26 2.76 8.97
N LEU A 219 16.36 2.30 9.83
CA LEU A 219 15.63 1.03 9.70
C LEU A 219 14.22 1.21 9.13
N SER A 220 13.87 2.43 8.74
CA SER A 220 12.57 2.79 8.18
C SER A 220 12.72 3.64 6.93
N ALA A 221 11.73 3.58 6.05
CA ALA A 221 11.66 4.40 4.85
C ALA A 221 10.37 5.23 4.85
N LYS A 222 10.47 6.48 4.39
CA LYS A 222 9.30 7.31 4.10
C LYS A 222 8.69 6.84 2.78
N VAL A 223 7.42 6.42 2.81
CA VAL A 223 6.75 5.89 1.61
C VAL A 223 5.60 6.81 1.19
N ILE A 224 5.61 7.23 -0.07
CA ILE A 224 4.58 8.07 -0.68
C ILE A 224 3.98 7.30 -1.86
N TRP A 225 2.65 7.33 -1.97
CA TRP A 225 1.88 6.82 -3.10
C TRP A 225 0.66 7.71 -3.32
N ASP A 226 0.16 7.72 -4.56
CA ASP A 226 -1.04 8.48 -4.93
C ASP A 226 -2.28 7.81 -4.38
N THR A 227 -3.22 8.60 -3.87
CA THR A 227 -4.51 8.08 -3.39
C THR A 227 -5.27 7.45 -4.55
N PRO A 228 -5.75 6.19 -4.41
CA PRO A 228 -6.42 5.51 -5.50
C PRO A 228 -7.69 6.23 -5.92
N GLU A 229 -7.82 6.50 -7.22
CA GLU A 229 -9.04 7.04 -7.82
C GLU A 229 -10.02 5.90 -8.11
N GLY A 230 -11.29 6.14 -7.85
CA GLY A 230 -12.37 5.25 -8.24
C GLY A 230 -13.46 5.98 -9.01
N LYS A 231 -14.25 5.22 -9.76
CA LYS A 231 -15.43 5.68 -10.47
C LYS A 231 -16.54 4.67 -10.30
N ASP A 232 -17.73 5.18 -10.05
CA ASP A 232 -18.94 4.38 -10.09
C ASP A 232 -19.53 4.33 -11.52
N THR A 233 -20.24 3.24 -11.85
CA THR A 233 -20.83 3.03 -13.19
C THR A 233 -22.21 3.68 -13.31
N ALA A 234 -22.92 3.84 -12.20
CA ALA A 234 -24.31 4.27 -12.14
C ALA A 234 -24.42 5.81 -12.15
N ASP A 235 -23.70 6.51 -11.27
CA ASP A 235 -23.70 7.98 -11.17
C ASP A 235 -22.31 8.64 -11.23
N GLY A 236 -21.25 7.83 -11.15
CA GLY A 236 -19.86 8.30 -11.21
C GLY A 236 -19.36 8.98 -9.94
N ILE A 237 -20.13 8.96 -8.84
CA ILE A 237 -19.80 9.65 -7.58
C ILE A 237 -19.48 8.62 -6.49
N LEU A 238 -18.42 8.88 -5.73
CA LEU A 238 -18.07 8.12 -4.53
C LEU A 238 -18.35 8.95 -3.29
N THR A 239 -18.90 8.34 -2.24
CA THR A 239 -19.28 9.03 -1.01
C THR A 239 -18.11 9.07 -0.03
N ASP A 240 -17.56 7.91 0.30
CA ASP A 240 -16.53 7.75 1.33
C ASP A 240 -15.28 7.04 0.82
N VAL A 241 -14.10 7.50 1.24
CA VAL A 241 -12.80 6.84 1.02
C VAL A 241 -12.15 6.53 2.36
N ILE A 242 -12.11 5.26 2.75
CA ILE A 242 -11.56 4.80 4.03
C ILE A 242 -10.21 4.12 3.80
N LEU A 243 -9.16 4.64 4.43
CA LEU A 243 -7.86 3.99 4.50
C LEU A 243 -7.75 3.09 5.73
N LYS A 244 -7.46 1.81 5.51
CA LYS A 244 -6.99 0.87 6.54
C LYS A 244 -5.49 0.66 6.38
N GLY A 245 -4.73 1.28 7.28
CA GLY A 245 -3.27 1.22 7.27
C GLY A 245 -2.65 2.55 7.69
N LYS A 246 -1.34 2.70 7.49
CA LYS A 246 -0.63 3.96 7.75
C LYS A 246 -0.83 4.95 6.59
N PRO A 247 -0.96 6.27 6.84
CA PRO A 247 -1.17 7.24 5.78
C PRO A 247 0.07 7.39 4.87
N PRO A 248 -0.10 7.78 3.60
CA PRO A 248 1.00 8.08 2.70
C PRO A 248 1.86 9.21 3.25
N GLY A 249 3.17 9.15 2.99
CA GLY A 249 4.15 10.11 3.50
C GLY A 249 4.66 9.84 4.91
N THR A 250 4.22 8.76 5.56
CA THR A 250 4.74 8.35 6.87
C THR A 250 5.92 7.39 6.78
N HIS A 251 6.59 7.18 7.91
CA HIS A 251 7.68 6.21 8.04
C HIS A 251 7.13 4.80 8.29
N PHE A 252 7.62 3.86 7.47
CA PHE A 252 7.33 2.44 7.55
C PHE A 252 8.58 1.69 8.01
N PRO A 253 8.51 0.86 9.06
CA PRO A 253 9.63 0.03 9.47
C PRO A 253 9.89 -1.09 8.44
N GLU A 254 11.02 -1.78 8.57
CA GLU A 254 11.36 -2.94 7.73
C GLU A 254 10.22 -3.98 7.68
N GLY A 255 9.94 -4.49 6.48
CA GLY A 255 8.96 -5.56 6.27
C GLY A 255 7.85 -5.23 5.27
N ASN A 256 6.81 -6.07 5.28
CA ASN A 256 5.66 -5.98 4.40
C ASN A 256 4.47 -5.38 5.15
N HIS A 257 3.98 -4.23 4.70
CA HIS A 257 2.84 -3.53 5.28
C HIS A 257 1.63 -3.64 4.37
N LYS A 258 0.55 -4.23 4.87
CA LYS A 258 -0.71 -4.39 4.13
C LYS A 258 -1.52 -3.11 4.23
N GLN A 259 -1.87 -2.54 3.09
CA GLN A 259 -2.68 -1.34 2.98
C GLN A 259 -3.98 -1.67 2.24
N ALA A 260 -5.08 -1.09 2.68
CA ALA A 260 -6.36 -1.25 2.01
C ALA A 260 -7.12 0.06 1.95
N TYR A 261 -7.67 0.37 0.78
CA TYR A 261 -8.62 1.47 0.59
C TYR A 261 -9.98 0.87 0.32
N SER A 262 -10.99 1.29 1.07
CA SER A 262 -12.39 0.96 0.83
C SER A 262 -13.13 2.21 0.37
N VAL A 263 -13.89 2.08 -0.71
CA VAL A 263 -14.76 3.14 -1.22
C VAL A 263 -16.20 2.67 -1.28
N PHE A 264 -17.12 3.60 -1.08
CA PHE A 264 -18.55 3.38 -1.12
C PHE A 264 -19.19 4.25 -2.20
N ASP A 265 -20.21 3.71 -2.85
CA ASP A 265 -21.11 4.50 -3.71
C ASP A 265 -22.25 5.12 -2.88
N ARG A 266 -23.25 5.66 -3.56
CA ARG A 266 -24.46 6.22 -2.92
C ARG A 266 -25.50 5.16 -2.55
N ALA A 267 -25.50 4.03 -3.24
CA ALA A 267 -26.38 2.89 -2.98
C ALA A 267 -25.92 2.04 -1.77
N GLY A 268 -24.70 2.28 -1.29
CA GLY A 268 -24.05 1.54 -0.21
C GLY A 268 -23.19 0.37 -0.67
N ASN A 269 -22.99 0.14 -1.97
CA ASN A 269 -22.08 -0.91 -2.43
C ASN A 269 -20.63 -0.50 -2.16
N LYS A 270 -19.81 -1.51 -1.89
CA LYS A 270 -18.46 -1.34 -1.37
C LYS A 270 -17.44 -1.98 -2.28
N ALA A 271 -16.46 -1.20 -2.70
CA ALA A 271 -15.26 -1.71 -3.34
C ALA A 271 -14.05 -1.58 -2.42
N THR A 272 -13.10 -2.51 -2.53
CA THR A 272 -11.88 -2.48 -1.72
C THR A 272 -10.66 -2.81 -2.55
N CYS A 273 -9.73 -1.88 -2.60
CA CYS A 273 -8.39 -2.07 -3.13
C CYS A 273 -7.44 -2.51 -2.02
N ARG A 274 -6.63 -3.55 -2.26
CA ARG A 274 -5.57 -4.00 -1.34
C ARG A 274 -4.24 -4.00 -2.04
N PHE A 275 -3.22 -3.44 -1.40
CA PHE A 275 -1.84 -3.48 -1.89
C PHE A 275 -0.85 -3.60 -0.72
N ASN A 276 0.36 -4.03 -1.04
CA ASN A 276 1.43 -4.20 -0.06
C ASN A 276 2.53 -3.18 -0.30
N VAL A 277 3.00 -2.58 0.79
CA VAL A 277 4.19 -1.72 0.81
C VAL A 277 5.34 -2.52 1.39
N ARG A 278 6.38 -2.77 0.59
CA ARG A 278 7.58 -3.48 1.05
C ARG A 278 8.71 -2.49 1.30
N VAL A 279 9.15 -2.42 2.56
CA VAL A 279 10.35 -1.70 2.96
C VAL A 279 11.47 -2.70 3.18
N ARG A 280 12.57 -2.52 2.44
CA ARG A 280 13.80 -3.31 2.62
C ARG A 280 14.88 -2.46 3.28
N VAL A 281 15.54 -3.02 4.29
CA VAL A 281 16.81 -2.51 4.81
C VAL A 281 17.91 -3.35 4.17
N ARG A 282 18.87 -2.71 3.52
CA ARG A 282 20.05 -3.42 3.01
C ARG A 282 21.03 -3.57 4.17
N ARG A 283 21.58 -4.76 4.36
CA ARG A 283 22.52 -5.07 5.44
C ARG A 283 23.79 -5.66 4.85
N CYS A 284 24.93 -5.24 5.39
CA CYS A 284 26.23 -5.82 5.08
C CYS A 284 26.45 -7.08 5.93
N THR A 285 27.50 -7.85 5.64
CA THR A 285 27.87 -9.00 6.50
C THR A 285 28.23 -8.51 7.90
N PRO A 286 27.69 -9.09 8.98
CA PRO A 286 28.03 -8.66 10.34
C PRO A 286 29.54 -8.67 10.59
N LEU A 287 30.08 -7.58 11.12
CA LEU A 287 31.49 -7.49 11.50
C LEU A 287 31.72 -8.09 12.88
N SER A 288 32.84 -8.77 13.05
CA SER A 288 33.31 -9.26 14.34
C SER A 288 34.27 -8.26 14.98
N VAL A 289 34.31 -8.26 16.31
CA VAL A 289 35.30 -7.48 17.06
C VAL A 289 36.70 -8.05 16.79
N PRO A 290 37.71 -7.21 16.48
CA PRO A 290 39.08 -7.68 16.29
C PRO A 290 39.70 -8.15 17.61
N ASP A 291 40.51 -9.20 17.55
CA ASP A 291 41.27 -9.69 18.72
C ASP A 291 42.11 -8.57 19.33
N ASN A 292 42.07 -8.41 20.66
CA ASN A 292 42.76 -7.32 21.38
C ASN A 292 42.33 -5.91 20.95
N GLY A 293 41.09 -5.76 20.50
CA GLY A 293 40.46 -4.47 20.21
C GLY A 293 39.01 -4.42 20.65
N TRP A 294 38.36 -3.29 20.37
CA TRP A 294 36.94 -3.09 20.56
C TRP A 294 36.34 -2.41 19.33
N MET A 295 35.04 -2.62 19.14
CA MET A 295 34.26 -2.09 18.03
C MET A 295 33.02 -1.40 18.59
N LYS A 296 32.73 -0.20 18.09
CA LYS A 296 31.49 0.53 18.38
C LYS A 296 30.82 0.86 17.06
N CYS A 297 29.57 0.46 16.90
CA CYS A 297 28.80 0.76 15.69
C CYS A 297 27.61 1.66 15.99
N ASP A 298 27.28 2.51 15.04
CA ASP A 298 26.06 3.32 15.05
C ASP A 298 24.85 2.52 14.52
N SER A 299 23.64 3.05 14.76
CA SER A 299 22.38 2.47 14.25
C SER A 299 22.16 1.02 14.71
N ALA A 300 21.93 0.08 13.79
CA ALA A 300 21.75 -1.35 14.08
C ALA A 300 23.02 -2.19 13.82
N GLY A 301 24.18 -1.54 13.57
CA GLY A 301 25.47 -2.20 13.42
C GLY A 301 25.78 -2.75 12.01
N ASP A 302 24.78 -3.12 11.22
CA ASP A 302 24.98 -3.75 9.89
C ASP A 302 24.19 -3.11 8.75
N ASN A 303 23.27 -2.19 9.05
CA ASN A 303 22.40 -1.58 8.05
C ASN A 303 23.16 -0.62 7.15
N TYR A 304 22.67 -0.41 5.93
CA TYR A 304 23.22 0.56 4.99
C TYR A 304 23.40 1.94 5.64
N GLY A 305 24.60 2.50 5.55
CA GLY A 305 25.00 3.73 6.21
C GLY A 305 25.42 3.60 7.68
N ALA A 306 25.39 2.39 8.27
CA ALA A 306 25.97 2.15 9.59
C ALA A 306 27.48 2.29 9.52
N THR A 307 28.05 2.97 10.52
CA THR A 307 29.49 3.17 10.69
C THR A 307 29.94 2.40 11.92
N CYS A 308 30.97 1.58 11.77
CA CYS A 308 31.63 0.87 12.85
C CYS A 308 33.04 1.43 13.03
N GLU A 309 33.31 1.97 14.21
CA GLU A 309 34.63 2.44 14.64
C GLU A 309 35.37 1.33 15.40
N PHE A 310 36.65 1.19 15.10
CA PHE A 310 37.54 0.20 15.69
C PHE A 310 38.66 0.89 16.45
N ARG A 311 38.96 0.41 17.65
CA ARG A 311 40.17 0.81 18.38
C ARG A 311 40.84 -0.41 19.00
N CYS A 312 42.16 -0.35 19.12
CA CYS A 312 42.94 -1.43 19.71
C CYS A 312 43.21 -1.16 21.19
N LEU A 313 43.38 -2.25 21.96
CA LEU A 313 43.87 -2.17 23.33
C LEU A 313 45.31 -1.63 23.37
N GLY A 314 45.71 -1.11 24.53
CA GLY A 314 47.02 -0.48 24.72
C GLY A 314 48.16 -1.43 24.35
N GLY A 315 49.06 -0.96 23.50
CA GLY A 315 50.18 -1.76 23.04
C GLY A 315 49.92 -2.68 21.84
N TYR A 316 48.76 -2.54 21.23
CA TYR A 316 48.44 -3.02 19.89
C TYR A 316 48.24 -1.81 18.96
N GLU A 317 48.57 -1.98 17.69
CA GLU A 317 48.42 -0.98 16.65
C GLU A 317 47.39 -1.47 15.63
N LEU A 318 46.53 -0.54 15.21
CA LEU A 318 45.47 -0.80 14.25
C LEU A 318 46.07 -0.97 12.86
N ARG A 319 45.80 -2.13 12.24
CA ARG A 319 46.09 -2.40 10.83
C ARG A 319 44.77 -2.47 10.07
N GLY A 320 44.68 -1.70 8.98
CA GLY A 320 43.44 -1.56 8.21
C GLY A 320 42.76 -0.22 8.47
N SER A 321 41.43 -0.18 8.34
CA SER A 321 40.66 1.07 8.41
C SER A 321 40.10 1.34 9.81
N ALA A 322 40.46 2.46 10.45
CA ALA A 322 39.97 2.80 11.80
C ALA A 322 38.43 2.89 11.91
N ALA A 323 37.72 3.14 10.81
CA ALA A 323 36.27 3.04 10.72
C ALA A 323 35.86 2.42 9.38
N ARG A 324 34.74 1.69 9.39
CA ARG A 324 34.14 1.08 8.19
C ARG A 324 32.67 1.45 8.10
N VAL A 325 32.19 1.73 6.90
CA VAL A 325 30.80 2.12 6.62
C VAL A 325 30.15 1.09 5.70
N CYS A 326 28.93 0.65 6.04
CA CYS A 326 28.17 -0.27 5.20
C CYS A 326 27.64 0.47 3.97
N GLN A 327 28.13 0.09 2.79
CA GLN A 327 27.84 0.75 1.52
C GLN A 327 26.56 0.22 0.85
N PHE A 328 26.12 0.93 -0.19
CA PHE A 328 24.88 0.58 -0.88
C PHE A 328 24.96 -0.80 -1.55
N ASN A 329 26.14 -1.21 -2.00
CA ASN A 329 26.39 -2.53 -2.60
C ASN A 329 26.38 -3.70 -1.59
N MET A 330 26.11 -3.44 -0.31
CA MET A 330 26.13 -4.43 0.79
C MET A 330 27.54 -4.89 1.17
N GLU A 331 28.56 -4.11 0.82
CA GLU A 331 29.95 -4.32 1.23
C GLU A 331 30.40 -3.22 2.21
N TRP A 332 31.37 -3.57 3.05
CA TRP A 332 31.99 -2.63 3.96
C TRP A 332 33.10 -1.84 3.28
N SER A 333 33.12 -0.52 3.51
CA SER A 333 34.21 0.32 3.03
C SER A 333 35.55 -0.06 3.68
N GLY A 334 36.64 0.29 3.00
CA GLY A 334 37.99 0.18 3.54
C GLY A 334 38.48 -1.26 3.68
N LEU A 335 39.59 -1.41 4.40
CA LEU A 335 40.26 -2.68 4.63
C LEU A 335 39.79 -3.31 5.94
N GLU A 336 39.88 -4.63 6.01
CA GLU A 336 39.63 -5.39 7.23
C GLU A 336 40.53 -4.93 8.38
N THR A 337 39.94 -4.79 9.57
CA THR A 337 40.60 -4.27 10.75
C THR A 337 41.17 -5.38 11.61
N SER A 338 42.45 -5.28 11.96
CA SER A 338 43.11 -6.18 12.89
C SER A 338 44.03 -5.41 13.82
N CYS A 339 44.10 -5.85 15.08
CA CYS A 339 44.99 -5.25 16.08
C CYS A 339 46.23 -6.14 16.22
N ALA A 340 47.37 -5.64 15.74
CA ALA A 340 48.65 -6.33 15.84
C ALA A 340 49.48 -5.76 17.00
N SER A 341 50.31 -6.56 17.65
CA SER A 341 51.21 -6.05 18.70
C SER A 341 52.11 -4.94 18.16
N MET A 342 52.33 -3.89 18.96
CA MET A 342 53.21 -2.78 18.58
C MET A 342 54.63 -3.28 18.21
N SER A 343 55.23 -2.70 17.17
CA SER A 343 56.63 -2.97 16.82
C SER A 343 57.55 -2.03 17.60
N ILE A 344 58.39 -2.59 18.47
CA ILE A 344 59.35 -1.82 19.28
C ILE A 344 60.69 -1.73 18.54
N ASN A 345 61.09 -0.52 18.13
CA ASN A 345 62.39 -0.26 17.54
C ASN A 345 63.43 0.02 18.63
N VAL A 346 64.35 -0.92 18.84
CA VAL A 346 65.47 -0.79 19.80
C VAL A 346 66.74 -0.18 19.18
N GLY A 347 66.75 0.06 17.86
CA GLY A 347 67.87 0.67 17.12
C GLY A 347 67.84 2.19 17.08
N VAL A 348 67.26 2.82 18.10
CA VAL A 348 67.13 4.28 18.23
C VAL A 348 68.41 4.91 18.81
N ARG A 349 68.58 6.22 18.62
CA ARG A 349 69.83 6.93 18.98
C ARG A 349 69.82 7.47 20.41
N SER A 350 68.65 7.68 20.99
CA SER A 350 68.47 8.23 22.33
C SER A 350 67.49 7.42 23.19
N ALA A 351 67.68 7.46 24.51
CA ALA A 351 66.73 6.87 25.46
C ALA A 351 65.33 7.53 25.38
N ALA A 352 65.26 8.82 25.09
CA ALA A 352 64.00 9.54 24.91
C ALA A 352 63.21 8.99 23.71
N GLU A 353 63.86 8.78 22.55
CA GLU A 353 63.24 8.14 21.37
C GLU A 353 62.73 6.72 21.65
N LEU A 354 63.39 5.99 22.55
CA LEU A 354 62.93 4.67 22.95
C LEU A 354 61.67 4.75 23.80
N LEU A 355 61.63 5.67 24.76
CA LEU A 355 60.49 5.85 25.67
C LEU A 355 59.26 6.44 24.95
N ASP A 356 59.48 7.33 23.98
CA ASP A 356 58.42 7.94 23.16
C ASP A 356 57.56 6.89 22.43
N GLN A 357 58.16 5.78 22.01
CA GLN A 357 57.43 4.66 21.38
C GLN A 357 56.36 4.03 22.30
N PHE A 358 56.45 4.23 23.61
CA PHE A 358 55.51 3.72 24.60
C PHE A 358 54.53 4.79 25.11
N TYR A 359 54.76 6.07 24.78
CA TYR A 359 53.91 7.18 25.19
C TYR A 359 52.45 6.95 24.77
N GLU A 360 51.51 7.14 25.70
CA GLU A 360 50.07 6.85 25.61
C GLU A 360 49.69 5.38 25.29
N LYS A 361 50.66 4.51 24.98
CA LYS A 361 50.44 3.13 24.57
C LYS A 361 50.59 2.14 25.73
N ARG A 362 51.70 2.18 26.46
CA ARG A 362 52.05 1.19 27.49
C ARG A 362 52.74 1.83 28.70
N ARG A 363 52.50 1.26 29.89
CA ARG A 363 53.23 1.54 31.13
C ARG A 363 54.56 0.80 31.09
N LEU A 364 55.60 1.32 31.74
CA LEU A 364 56.93 0.70 31.73
C LEU A 364 57.33 0.25 33.14
N LEU A 365 57.76 -0.99 33.26
CA LEU A 365 58.40 -1.53 34.47
C LEU A 365 59.87 -1.77 34.17
N ILE A 366 60.75 -0.95 34.75
CA ILE A 366 62.18 -0.98 34.46
C ILE A 366 62.90 -1.62 35.64
N ILE A 367 63.55 -2.75 35.39
CA ILE A 367 64.30 -3.54 36.38
C ILE A 367 65.79 -3.31 36.13
N SER A 368 66.49 -2.69 37.08
CA SER A 368 67.95 -2.47 37.02
C SER A 368 68.66 -3.29 38.09
N ALA A 369 69.72 -4.01 37.71
CA ALA A 369 70.56 -4.77 38.65
C ALA A 369 72.04 -4.78 38.23
N PRO A 370 72.97 -4.86 39.21
CA PRO A 370 74.41 -4.87 38.93
C PRO A 370 74.87 -6.11 38.15
N THR A 371 74.23 -7.27 38.37
CA THR A 371 74.59 -8.54 37.73
C THR A 371 73.36 -9.43 37.56
N ALA A 372 73.40 -10.36 36.58
CA ALA A 372 72.33 -11.35 36.37
C ALA A 372 72.23 -12.37 37.51
N ALA A 373 73.28 -12.52 38.30
CA ALA A 373 73.32 -13.37 39.49
C ALA A 373 72.66 -12.71 40.72
N ASN A 374 72.30 -11.43 40.66
CA ASN A 374 71.69 -10.72 41.77
C ASN A 374 70.39 -11.42 42.22
N HIS A 375 70.30 -11.71 43.53
CA HIS A 375 69.19 -12.46 44.12
C HIS A 375 67.82 -11.78 43.87
N TYR A 376 67.74 -10.46 44.07
CA TYR A 376 66.50 -9.69 43.87
C TYR A 376 66.07 -9.64 42.41
N TYR A 377 67.01 -9.51 41.49
CA TYR A 377 66.71 -9.58 40.05
C TYR A 377 66.12 -10.94 39.66
N ARG A 378 66.76 -12.05 40.07
CA ARG A 378 66.28 -13.39 39.76
C ARG A 378 64.89 -13.65 40.34
N PHE A 379 64.66 -13.22 41.58
CA PHE A 379 63.35 -13.32 42.20
C PHE A 379 62.29 -12.50 41.45
N GLN A 380 62.57 -11.24 41.13
CA GLN A 380 61.63 -10.37 40.42
C GLN A 380 61.26 -10.93 39.04
N VAL A 381 62.25 -11.37 38.25
CA VAL A 381 62.00 -11.93 36.92
C VAL A 381 61.18 -13.22 36.99
N SER A 382 61.50 -14.12 37.94
CA SER A 382 60.72 -15.35 38.16
C SER A 382 59.28 -15.08 38.58
N ASN A 383 59.06 -14.09 39.45
CA ASN A 383 57.73 -13.67 39.87
C ASN A 383 56.92 -13.09 38.69
N LEU A 384 57.53 -12.24 37.85
CA LEU A 384 56.86 -11.64 36.69
C LEU A 384 56.54 -12.65 35.57
N GLN A 385 57.36 -13.70 35.40
CA GLN A 385 57.11 -14.76 34.40
C GLN A 385 55.75 -15.44 34.58
N HIS A 386 55.33 -15.69 35.83
CA HIS A 386 54.04 -16.31 36.13
C HIS A 386 52.87 -15.32 36.03
N ALA A 387 53.15 -14.02 35.92
CA ALA A 387 52.18 -12.94 35.96
C ALA A 387 51.98 -12.24 34.60
N GLN A 388 52.44 -12.85 33.50
CA GLN A 388 52.44 -12.25 32.16
C GLN A 388 51.06 -11.78 31.70
N CYS A 389 50.01 -12.58 31.94
CA CYS A 389 48.63 -12.20 31.61
C CYS A 389 48.18 -10.94 32.36
N GLY A 390 48.51 -10.84 33.65
CA GLY A 390 48.16 -9.67 34.47
C GLY A 390 48.90 -8.40 34.07
N LEU A 391 50.12 -8.52 33.55
CA LEU A 391 50.90 -7.41 33.00
C LEU A 391 50.31 -6.93 31.66
N ASP A 392 49.93 -7.85 30.78
CA ASP A 392 49.35 -7.51 29.47
C ASP A 392 47.98 -6.84 29.62
N LEU A 393 47.12 -7.30 30.54
CA LEU A 393 45.83 -6.65 30.87
C LEU A 393 45.97 -5.21 31.37
N ARG A 394 47.12 -4.90 31.99
CA ARG A 394 47.44 -3.56 32.53
C ARG A 394 48.32 -2.73 31.58
N HIS A 395 48.56 -3.24 30.37
CA HIS A 395 49.39 -2.63 29.34
C HIS A 395 50.83 -2.35 29.81
N VAL A 396 51.45 -3.26 30.57
CA VAL A 396 52.81 -3.08 31.11
C VAL A 396 53.85 -3.74 30.20
N THR A 397 54.93 -3.02 29.89
CA THR A 397 56.14 -3.57 29.26
C THR A 397 57.27 -3.63 30.28
N VAL A 398 57.91 -4.79 30.39
CA VAL A 398 59.10 -4.96 31.24
C VAL A 398 60.37 -4.68 30.44
N ILE A 399 61.22 -3.82 30.98
CA ILE A 399 62.56 -3.52 30.46
C ILE A 399 63.57 -3.95 31.51
N GLU A 400 64.49 -4.83 31.14
CA GLU A 400 65.53 -5.35 32.04
C GLU A 400 66.86 -4.69 31.69
N LEU A 401 67.57 -4.12 32.68
CA LEU A 401 68.87 -3.47 32.55
C LEU A 401 69.85 -4.13 33.52
N VAL A 402 70.68 -5.03 33.02
CA VAL A 402 71.50 -5.92 33.86
C VAL A 402 72.98 -5.77 33.55
N GLY A 403 73.83 -5.75 34.57
CA GLY A 403 75.27 -5.57 34.39
C GLY A 403 75.71 -4.15 34.69
N MET A 404 77.01 -3.90 34.58
CA MET A 404 77.62 -2.56 34.73
C MET A 404 78.22 -2.13 33.38
N TYR A 405 78.19 -0.83 33.08
CA TYR A 405 78.82 -0.33 31.85
C TYR A 405 80.33 -0.61 31.87
N PRO A 406 80.96 -1.08 30.76
CA PRO A 406 80.43 -1.21 29.39
C PRO A 406 79.76 -2.56 29.06
N ALA A 407 79.82 -3.55 29.96
CA ALA A 407 79.32 -4.91 29.73
C ALA A 407 77.82 -5.11 30.07
N GLN A 408 77.07 -4.03 30.29
CA GLN A 408 75.65 -4.10 30.62
C GLN A 408 74.81 -4.49 29.40
N LEU A 409 73.73 -5.21 29.66
CA LEU A 409 72.76 -5.65 28.67
C LEU A 409 71.40 -5.09 29.05
N GLY A 410 70.76 -4.41 28.10
CA GLY A 410 69.35 -4.09 28.22
C GLY A 410 68.51 -5.08 27.41
N ARG A 411 67.27 -5.34 27.83
CA ARG A 411 66.38 -6.29 27.17
C ARG A 411 64.92 -5.84 27.27
N ILE A 412 64.19 -5.96 26.16
CA ILE A 412 62.74 -5.83 26.10
C ILE A 412 62.18 -7.08 25.43
N ARG A 413 61.50 -7.94 26.19
CA ARG A 413 61.02 -9.25 25.71
C ARG A 413 62.14 -10.11 25.10
N HIS A 414 62.23 -10.20 23.78
CA HIS A 414 63.29 -10.95 23.06
C HIS A 414 64.30 -10.02 22.37
N ARG A 415 64.13 -8.70 22.44
CA ARG A 415 65.00 -7.71 21.79
C ARG A 415 66.06 -7.22 22.76
N LEU A 416 67.31 -7.21 22.31
CA LEU A 416 68.43 -6.67 23.07
C LEU A 416 68.55 -5.16 22.81
N ILE A 417 68.73 -4.41 23.89
CA ILE A 417 69.02 -2.98 23.86
C ILE A 417 70.55 -2.83 23.88
N PRO A 418 71.15 -2.04 22.98
CA PRO A 418 72.58 -1.77 22.99
C PRO A 418 73.07 -1.24 24.35
N PRO A 419 74.29 -1.59 24.80
CA PRO A 419 74.83 -1.15 26.10
C PRO A 419 74.84 0.39 26.28
N GLY A 420 75.08 1.15 25.21
CA GLY A 420 75.03 2.62 25.24
C GLY A 420 73.62 3.16 25.51
N LEU A 421 72.60 2.59 24.89
CA LEU A 421 71.20 2.99 25.09
C LEU A 421 70.70 2.57 26.47
N ALA A 422 71.13 1.39 26.96
CA ALA A 422 70.89 0.95 28.34
C ALA A 422 71.52 1.92 29.37
N LEU A 423 72.71 2.48 29.08
CA LEU A 423 73.35 3.49 29.94
C LEU A 423 72.51 4.76 30.00
N GLN A 424 72.09 5.25 28.83
CA GLN A 424 71.29 6.46 28.73
C GLN A 424 69.95 6.31 29.50
N LEU A 425 69.29 5.15 29.42
CA LEU A 425 68.08 4.88 30.20
C LEU A 425 68.34 4.98 31.72
N ARG A 426 69.45 4.39 32.20
CA ARG A 426 69.82 4.49 33.62
C ARG A 426 70.11 5.93 34.04
N LEU A 427 70.80 6.70 33.21
CA LEU A 427 71.09 8.11 33.50
C LEU A 427 69.82 8.97 33.50
N LEU A 428 68.96 8.80 32.50
CA LEU A 428 67.71 9.54 32.36
C LEU A 428 66.77 9.29 33.56
N LEU A 429 66.72 8.06 34.05
CA LEU A 429 65.86 7.64 35.16
C LEU A 429 66.56 7.66 36.53
N GLN A 430 67.80 8.14 36.60
CA GLN A 430 68.60 8.19 37.83
C GLN A 430 68.70 6.83 38.54
N LEU A 431 69.00 5.77 37.79
CA LEU A 431 69.12 4.41 38.30
C LEU A 431 70.58 4.04 38.60
N SER A 432 70.82 3.56 39.82
CA SER A 432 72.14 3.06 40.23
C SER A 432 72.52 1.78 39.47
N GLN A 433 73.80 1.67 39.09
CA GLN A 433 74.38 0.45 38.54
C GLN A 433 74.83 -0.53 39.63
N ASN A 434 74.93 -0.07 40.89
CA ASN A 434 75.52 -0.83 41.99
C ASN A 434 74.46 -1.52 42.86
N SER A 435 73.19 -1.16 42.71
CA SER A 435 72.08 -1.69 43.49
C SER A 435 70.92 -2.13 42.61
N PHE A 436 70.08 -3.01 43.15
CA PHE A 436 68.81 -3.35 42.54
C PHE A 436 67.86 -2.15 42.63
N ASN A 437 67.24 -1.79 41.50
CA ASN A 437 66.23 -0.73 41.44
C ASN A 437 65.11 -1.15 40.50
N LEU A 438 63.88 -0.87 40.89
CA LEU A 438 62.67 -1.08 40.09
C LEU A 438 61.97 0.27 39.93
N VAL A 439 61.59 0.65 38.72
CA VAL A 439 60.84 1.89 38.46
C VAL A 439 59.60 1.58 37.64
N LEU A 440 58.46 2.11 38.08
CA LEU A 440 57.19 2.03 37.39
C LEU A 440 56.86 3.41 36.78
N LEU A 441 56.83 3.47 35.46
CA LEU A 441 56.39 4.63 34.70
C LEU A 441 54.94 4.44 34.23
N ASP A 442 54.13 5.49 34.30
CA ASP A 442 52.80 5.49 33.68
C ASP A 442 52.88 5.60 32.14
N LYS A 443 51.72 5.71 31.48
CA LYS A 443 51.66 5.84 30.02
C LYS A 443 52.13 7.20 29.51
N GLN A 444 52.23 8.20 30.37
CA GLN A 444 52.73 9.53 30.06
C GLN A 444 54.25 9.61 30.25
N GLY A 445 54.89 8.50 30.64
CA GLY A 445 56.32 8.45 30.94
C GLY A 445 56.68 9.06 32.29
N VAL A 446 55.70 9.32 33.15
CA VAL A 446 55.91 9.91 34.48
C VAL A 446 56.28 8.81 35.47
N ASP A 447 57.31 9.07 36.25
CA ASP A 447 57.73 8.21 37.36
C ASP A 447 56.69 8.22 38.48
N LYS A 448 56.08 7.06 38.73
CA LYS A 448 55.06 6.90 39.77
C LYS A 448 55.58 6.26 41.03
N GLN A 449 56.43 5.25 40.89
CA GLN A 449 56.84 4.44 42.02
C GLN A 449 58.21 3.82 41.78
N ARG A 450 59.04 3.82 42.82
CA ARG A 450 60.37 3.22 42.85
C ARG A 450 60.46 2.19 43.96
N TYR A 451 61.15 1.09 43.71
CA TYR A 451 61.42 0.05 44.72
C TYR A 451 62.90 -0.34 44.71
N THR A 452 63.46 -0.50 45.90
CA THR A 452 64.84 -0.95 46.12
C THR A 452 64.92 -2.45 46.47
N TYR A 453 63.77 -3.12 46.51
CA TYR A 453 63.59 -4.55 46.80
C TYR A 453 62.53 -5.12 45.84
N PRO A 454 62.51 -6.44 45.61
CA PRO A 454 61.55 -7.04 44.69
C PRO A 454 60.13 -6.99 45.29
N ILE A 455 59.14 -6.82 44.42
CA ILE A 455 57.73 -6.72 44.79
C ILE A 455 56.93 -7.87 44.20
N THR A 456 55.83 -8.23 44.88
CA THR A 456 54.92 -9.26 44.38
C THR A 456 54.13 -8.75 43.17
N ALA A 457 53.69 -9.67 42.30
CA ALA A 457 52.88 -9.27 41.16
C ALA A 457 51.54 -8.66 41.59
N ALA A 458 50.94 -9.17 42.68
CA ALA A 458 49.70 -8.66 43.24
C ALA A 458 49.82 -7.20 43.70
N GLU A 459 50.89 -6.86 44.42
CA GLU A 459 51.14 -5.51 44.91
C GLU A 459 51.48 -4.52 43.78
N LEU A 460 52.21 -4.99 42.76
CA LEU A 460 52.42 -4.22 41.54
C LEU A 460 51.07 -3.91 40.85
N PHE A 461 50.20 -4.90 40.74
CA PHE A 461 48.90 -4.78 40.10
C PHE A 461 47.96 -3.85 40.87
N SER A 462 47.89 -3.98 42.19
CA SER A 462 47.09 -3.07 43.03
C SER A 462 47.58 -1.63 42.88
N THR A 463 48.89 -1.41 42.84
CA THR A 463 49.46 -0.07 42.63
C THR A 463 49.02 0.50 41.28
N ILE A 464 49.15 -0.26 40.19
CA ILE A 464 48.75 0.19 38.86
C ILE A 464 47.25 0.47 38.77
N ASP A 465 46.42 -0.35 39.42
CA ASP A 465 44.96 -0.23 39.39
C ASP A 465 44.45 1.01 40.14
N THR A 466 45.28 1.66 40.96
CA THR A 466 44.96 2.98 41.56
C THR A 466 45.17 4.16 40.62
N PHE A 467 45.86 3.97 39.48
CA PHE A 467 46.17 5.08 38.58
C PHE A 467 44.90 5.62 37.90
N PRO A 468 44.66 6.96 37.86
CA PRO A 468 43.43 7.53 37.29
C PRO A 468 43.12 7.05 35.86
N LEU A 469 44.12 7.07 34.98
CA LEU A 469 44.01 6.59 33.60
C LEU A 469 43.74 5.08 33.51
N ARG A 470 44.16 4.30 34.50
CA ARG A 470 43.86 2.86 34.55
C ARG A 470 42.40 2.62 34.91
N THR A 471 41.84 3.43 35.80
CA THR A 471 40.42 3.40 36.17
C THR A 471 39.53 3.71 34.97
N GLU A 472 39.86 4.74 34.19
CA GLU A 472 39.14 5.08 32.95
C GLU A 472 39.24 3.95 31.90
N GLU A 473 40.43 3.39 31.69
CA GLU A 473 40.63 2.21 30.82
C GLU A 473 39.77 1.01 31.26
N ALA A 474 39.63 0.79 32.58
CA ALA A 474 38.84 -0.31 33.12
C ALA A 474 37.34 -0.13 32.88
N ILE A 475 36.84 1.11 32.90
CA ILE A 475 35.44 1.43 32.59
C ILE A 475 35.17 1.14 31.11
N LEU A 476 36.02 1.65 30.21
CA LEU A 476 35.90 1.40 28.76
C LEU A 476 35.98 -0.09 28.41
N GLN A 477 36.86 -0.85 29.09
CA GLN A 477 36.96 -2.30 28.92
C GLN A 477 35.69 -3.02 29.39
N LYS A 478 35.08 -2.61 30.50
CA LYS A 478 33.81 -3.17 30.99
C LYS A 478 32.65 -2.88 30.05
N GLU A 479 32.55 -1.65 29.56
CA GLU A 479 31.54 -1.25 28.57
C GLU A 479 31.67 -2.08 27.28
N ALA A 480 32.90 -2.32 26.81
CA ALA A 480 33.17 -3.16 25.65
C ALA A 480 32.74 -4.63 25.84
N VAL A 481 32.99 -5.22 27.02
CA VAL A 481 32.59 -6.60 27.33
C VAL A 481 31.07 -6.73 27.44
N THR A 482 30.39 -5.76 28.06
CA THR A 482 28.92 -5.78 28.15
C THR A 482 28.25 -5.68 26.79
N TYR A 483 28.82 -4.93 25.84
CA TYR A 483 28.32 -4.89 24.46
C TYR A 483 28.50 -6.24 23.74
N THR A 484 29.62 -6.93 23.94
CA THR A 484 29.85 -8.25 23.33
C THR A 484 28.98 -9.36 23.93
N GLU A 485 28.75 -9.37 25.25
CA GLU A 485 27.91 -10.36 25.92
C GLU A 485 26.43 -10.16 25.57
N PHE A 486 25.92 -8.92 25.53
CA PHE A 486 24.55 -8.64 25.09
C PHE A 486 24.33 -9.05 23.63
N HIS A 487 25.33 -8.89 22.76
CA HIS A 487 25.22 -9.27 21.36
C HIS A 487 25.34 -10.79 21.16
N GLN A 488 26.13 -11.51 21.97
CA GLN A 488 26.17 -12.98 21.93
C GLN A 488 24.89 -13.61 22.50
N LEU A 489 24.24 -13.00 23.49
CA LEU A 489 23.01 -13.51 24.10
C LEU A 489 21.73 -13.25 23.27
N MET A 490 21.77 -12.30 22.33
CA MET A 490 20.63 -12.00 21.45
C MET A 490 20.65 -12.75 20.11
N PHE A 491 21.79 -13.38 19.76
CA PHE A 491 22.01 -14.02 18.44
C PHE A 491 22.44 -15.49 18.48
N ASN A 492 22.54 -16.09 19.67
CA ASN A 492 22.50 -17.55 19.89
C ASN A 492 21.16 -17.91 20.52
#